data_AF-A0A1L9VQW1-F1
#
_entry.id   AF-A0A1L9VQW1-F1
#
_cell.length_a   1.000
_cell.length_b   1.000
_cell.length_c   1.000
_cell.angle_alpha   90.00
_cell.angle_beta   90.00
_cell.angle_gamma   90.00
#
_symmetry.space_group_name_H-M   'P 1'
#
loop_
_entity.id
_entity.type
_entity.pdbx_description
1 polymer ?
#
loop_
_entity_poly.entity_id
_entity_poly.type
_entity_poly.pdbx_seq_one_letter_code
_entity_poly.pdbx_strand_id
1 'polypeptide(L)'
;MLIKQALVSALLAPVALAATNTDTVFSGFDNLHKRILSAHDCLKAFNGGVTQSLYCGFEFYNLLTSSSSARKDLADLDSVPADQVQTYLDYYHDIRSSVSNTLSTGASKVGDMDSAGLKTFAGVILRNFVSERATFETFLRDEFEKTLAVFV
;
A
#
# COMPACT_ATOMS: atom_id res chain seq x y z
N MET A 1 -62.25 -15.94 16.13
CA MET A 1 -61.33 -17.11 16.07
C MET A 1 -60.18 -16.76 15.14
N LEU A 2 -58.96 -17.21 15.51
CA LEU A 2 -57.69 -17.23 14.76
C LEU A 2 -56.92 -15.89 14.72
N ILE A 3 -55.98 -15.59 15.64
CA ILE A 3 -54.67 -16.22 15.98
C ILE A 3 -53.57 -15.87 14.96
N LYS A 4 -52.63 -15.03 15.43
CA LYS A 4 -51.16 -14.98 15.18
C LYS A 4 -50.69 -14.82 13.73
N GLN A 5 -49.83 -13.83 13.47
CA GLN A 5 -48.36 -13.97 13.58
C GLN A 5 -47.67 -12.67 13.19
N ALA A 6 -46.71 -12.28 14.02
CA ALA A 6 -45.75 -11.22 13.77
C ALA A 6 -44.82 -11.59 12.61
N LEU A 7 -44.48 -10.64 11.75
CA LEU A 7 -43.26 -10.68 10.96
C LEU A 7 -42.64 -9.29 10.99
N VAL A 8 -41.71 -9.17 11.92
CA VAL A 8 -40.73 -8.10 12.08
C VAL A 8 -40.04 -7.88 10.74
N SER A 9 -40.37 -6.79 10.05
CA SER A 9 -39.60 -6.28 8.92
C SER A 9 -38.32 -5.63 9.42
N ALA A 10 -37.43 -6.42 10.02
CA ALA A 10 -36.02 -6.07 10.19
C ALA A 10 -35.27 -6.56 8.93
N LEU A 11 -35.62 -5.99 7.78
CA LEU A 11 -34.83 -6.15 6.57
C LEU A 11 -33.63 -5.21 6.70
N LEU A 12 -32.54 -5.78 7.22
CA LEU A 12 -31.17 -5.58 6.74
C LEU A 12 -30.95 -4.18 6.12
N ALA A 13 -30.81 -3.16 6.96
CA ALA A 13 -29.99 -2.04 6.54
C ALA A 13 -28.63 -2.64 6.18
N PRO A 14 -28.14 -2.52 4.93
CA PRO A 14 -26.74 -2.74 4.67
C PRO A 14 -26.02 -1.88 5.70
N VAL A 15 -25.17 -2.49 6.51
CA VAL A 15 -24.19 -1.70 7.26
C VAL A 15 -23.40 -1.03 6.16
N ALA A 16 -23.76 0.21 5.81
CA ALA A 16 -22.95 1.03 4.95
C ALA A 16 -21.61 1.10 5.68
N LEU A 17 -20.65 0.27 5.25
CA LEU A 17 -19.27 0.48 5.65
C LEU A 17 -19.02 1.93 5.28
N ALA A 18 -18.80 2.77 6.28
CA ALA A 18 -18.51 4.17 6.05
C ALA A 18 -17.33 4.21 5.09
N ALA A 19 -17.54 4.82 3.91
CA ALA A 19 -16.47 5.02 2.94
C ALA A 19 -15.29 5.68 3.65
N THR A 20 -14.10 5.21 3.36
CA THR A 20 -12.88 5.78 3.92
C THR A 20 -12.76 7.23 3.46
N ASN A 21 -12.39 8.15 4.34
CA ASN A 21 -12.19 9.56 3.97
C ASN A 21 -10.76 9.78 3.44
N THR A 22 -10.55 10.89 2.72
CA THR A 22 -9.23 11.23 2.16
C THR A 22 -8.15 11.41 3.22
N ASP A 23 -8.49 11.88 4.42
CA ASP A 23 -7.52 12.03 5.52
C ASP A 23 -6.93 10.68 5.93
N THR A 24 -7.76 9.63 5.97
CA THR A 24 -7.32 8.27 6.29
C THR A 24 -6.42 7.73 5.17
N VAL A 25 -6.80 7.95 3.91
CA VAL A 25 -5.98 7.57 2.75
C VAL A 25 -4.63 8.27 2.77
N PHE A 26 -4.59 9.58 3.00
CA PHE A 26 -3.35 10.36 3.04
C PHE A 26 -2.45 9.97 4.22
N SER A 27 -3.03 9.68 5.38
CA SER A 27 -2.29 9.10 6.52
C SER A 27 -1.71 7.73 6.18
N GLY A 28 -2.48 6.89 5.48
CA GLY A 28 -2.02 5.61 4.95
C GLY A 28 -0.87 5.75 3.96
N PHE A 29 -0.95 6.72 3.05
CA PHE A 29 0.10 7.03 2.08
C PHE A 29 1.38 7.56 2.73
N ASP A 30 1.28 8.45 3.72
CA ASP A 30 2.42 8.93 4.49
C ASP A 30 3.10 7.78 5.26
N ASN A 31 2.30 6.91 5.90
CA ASN A 31 2.83 5.72 6.57
C ASN A 31 3.55 4.81 5.58
N LEU A 32 2.92 4.50 4.43
CA LEU A 32 3.50 3.69 3.39
C LEU A 32 4.82 4.29 2.89
N HIS A 33 4.84 5.58 2.59
CA HIS A 33 6.05 6.28 2.16
C HIS A 33 7.17 6.15 3.20
N LYS A 34 6.90 6.40 4.48
CA LYS A 34 7.86 6.20 5.56
C LYS A 34 8.41 4.78 5.60
N ARG A 35 7.57 3.76 5.42
CA ARG A 35 8.03 2.35 5.40
C ARG A 35 8.85 2.01 4.17
N ILE A 36 8.56 2.60 3.01
CA ILE A 36 9.40 2.45 1.82
C ILE A 36 10.79 3.03 2.09
N LEU A 37 10.87 4.21 2.71
CA LEU A 37 12.15 4.85 3.06
C LEU A 37 12.93 4.03 4.10
N SER A 38 12.29 3.51 5.15
CA SER A 38 12.96 2.64 6.12
C SER A 38 13.49 1.36 5.50
N ALA A 39 12.72 0.72 4.61
CA ALA A 39 13.18 -0.45 3.86
C ALA A 39 14.36 -0.10 2.92
N HIS A 40 14.31 1.06 2.26
CA HIS A 40 15.39 1.59 1.43
C HIS A 40 16.68 1.77 2.23
N ASP A 41 16.61 2.44 3.38
CA ASP A 41 17.77 2.69 4.23
C ASP A 41 18.39 1.39 4.74
N CYS A 42 17.55 0.42 5.10
CA CYS A 42 18.04 -0.90 5.50
C CYS A 42 18.80 -1.60 4.37
N LEU A 43 18.25 -1.60 3.15
CA LEU A 43 18.90 -2.16 1.97
C LEU A 43 20.25 -1.49 1.70
N LYS A 44 20.27 -0.17 1.74
CA LYS A 44 21.48 0.62 1.48
C LYS A 44 22.58 0.30 2.48
N ALA A 45 22.21 0.12 3.76
CA ALA A 45 23.12 -0.26 4.83
C ALA A 45 23.43 -1.77 4.89
N PHE A 46 22.77 -2.60 4.08
CA PHE A 46 22.94 -4.05 4.14
C PHE A 46 24.38 -4.47 3.77
N ASN A 47 24.98 -5.26 4.66
CA ASN A 47 26.37 -5.73 4.57
C ASN A 47 26.51 -7.25 4.77
N GLY A 48 25.40 -7.99 4.78
CA GLY A 48 25.40 -9.45 4.92
C GLY A 48 25.38 -10.00 6.35
N GLY A 49 25.43 -9.15 7.38
CA GLY A 49 25.37 -9.60 8.77
C GLY A 49 23.97 -10.04 9.21
N VAL A 50 23.88 -11.10 10.04
CA VAL A 50 22.60 -11.68 10.53
C VAL A 50 21.71 -10.65 11.22
N THR A 51 22.28 -9.75 12.04
CA THR A 51 21.52 -8.68 12.70
C THR A 51 20.89 -7.72 11.69
N GLN A 52 21.62 -7.38 10.63
CA GLN A 52 21.13 -6.51 9.56
C GLN A 52 20.06 -7.23 8.74
N SER A 53 20.20 -8.55 8.52
CA SER A 53 19.19 -9.39 7.87
C SER A 53 17.86 -9.39 8.63
N LEU A 54 17.91 -9.55 9.96
CA LEU A 54 16.72 -9.50 10.82
C LEU A 54 16.08 -8.11 10.80
N TYR A 55 16.89 -7.06 10.91
CA TYR A 55 16.41 -5.68 10.85
C TYR A 55 15.74 -5.38 9.50
N CYS A 56 16.36 -5.75 8.37
CA CYS A 56 15.73 -5.58 7.06
C CYS A 56 14.47 -6.44 6.93
N GLY A 57 14.48 -7.67 7.44
CA GLY A 57 13.30 -8.53 7.54
C GLY A 57 12.11 -7.82 8.20
N PHE A 58 12.36 -7.17 9.33
CA PHE A 58 11.35 -6.39 10.05
C PHE A 58 10.84 -5.19 9.24
N GLU A 59 11.74 -4.41 8.63
CA GLU A 59 11.34 -3.25 7.81
C GLU A 59 10.52 -3.66 6.59
N PHE A 60 10.91 -4.76 5.91
CA PHE A 60 10.14 -5.29 4.78
C PHE A 60 8.77 -5.84 5.20
N TYR A 61 8.68 -6.48 6.36
CA TYR A 61 7.39 -6.91 6.90
C TYR A 61 6.46 -5.71 7.14
N ASN A 62 6.95 -4.65 7.79
CA ASN A 62 6.16 -3.44 8.05
C ASN A 62 5.77 -2.72 6.76
N LEU A 63 6.61 -2.75 5.74
CA LEU A 63 6.25 -2.23 4.44
C LEU A 63 5.12 -3.04 3.80
N LEU A 64 5.18 -4.37 3.84
CA LEU A 64 4.13 -5.22 3.28
C LEU A 64 2.77 -4.98 3.95
N THR A 65 2.76 -4.88 5.29
CA THR A 65 1.54 -4.60 6.04
C THR A 65 0.99 -3.20 5.75
N SER A 66 1.87 -2.19 5.70
CA SER A 66 1.49 -0.81 5.36
C SER A 66 0.95 -0.69 3.94
N SER A 67 1.58 -1.36 2.96
CA SER A 67 1.10 -1.39 1.57
C SER A 67 -0.28 -2.04 1.48
N SER A 68 -0.50 -3.14 2.21
CA SER A 68 -1.82 -3.77 2.28
C SER A 68 -2.87 -2.85 2.89
N SER A 69 -2.54 -2.10 3.95
CA SER A 69 -3.46 -1.15 4.57
C SER A 69 -3.79 -0.01 3.61
N ALA A 70 -2.77 0.64 3.04
CA ALA A 70 -2.95 1.77 2.12
C ALA A 70 -3.78 1.40 0.89
N ARG A 71 -3.61 0.18 0.36
CA ARG A 71 -4.48 -0.33 -0.73
C ARG A 71 -5.92 -0.51 -0.30
N LYS A 72 -6.15 -1.02 0.91
CA LYS A 72 -7.50 -1.18 1.44
C LYS A 72 -8.16 0.19 1.65
N ASP A 73 -7.44 1.12 2.27
CA ASP A 73 -7.94 2.48 2.53
C ASP A 73 -8.29 3.19 1.22
N LEU A 74 -7.45 3.04 0.18
CA LEU A 74 -7.71 3.58 -1.15
C LEU A 74 -8.88 2.89 -1.86
N ALA A 75 -9.00 1.56 -1.76
CA ALA A 75 -10.10 0.82 -2.40
C ALA A 75 -11.47 1.12 -1.76
N ASP A 76 -11.46 1.47 -0.47
CA ASP A 76 -12.64 1.88 0.29
C ASP A 76 -12.94 3.39 0.17
N LEU A 77 -12.12 4.16 -0.57
CA LEU A 77 -12.37 5.57 -0.90
C LEU A 77 -13.36 5.65 -2.08
N ASP A 78 -14.44 6.42 -1.92
CA ASP A 78 -15.45 6.60 -2.97
C ASP A 78 -14.93 7.46 -4.14
N SER A 79 -14.29 8.57 -3.83
CA SER A 79 -13.66 9.49 -4.80
C SER A 79 -12.70 10.45 -4.10
N VAL A 80 -11.75 11.01 -4.86
CA VAL A 80 -10.88 12.10 -4.39
C VAL A 80 -11.59 13.45 -4.65
N PRO A 81 -11.83 14.29 -3.63
CA PRO A 81 -12.37 15.64 -3.80
C PRO A 81 -11.48 16.49 -4.73
N ALA A 82 -12.10 17.34 -5.55
CA ALA A 82 -11.41 18.14 -6.57
C ALA A 82 -10.26 19.00 -6.00
N ASP A 83 -10.45 19.56 -4.81
CA ASP A 83 -9.47 20.40 -4.11
C ASP A 83 -8.29 19.59 -3.51
N GLN A 84 -8.42 18.27 -3.43
CA GLN A 84 -7.42 17.35 -2.88
C GLN A 84 -6.68 16.54 -3.96
N VAL A 85 -7.05 16.68 -5.24
CA VAL A 85 -6.44 15.94 -6.35
C VAL A 85 -4.92 16.19 -6.44
N GLN A 86 -4.47 17.42 -6.25
CA GLN A 86 -3.03 17.73 -6.29
C GLN A 86 -2.27 17.04 -5.16
N THR A 87 -2.78 17.10 -3.93
CA THR A 87 -2.21 16.39 -2.77
C THR A 87 -2.11 14.89 -3.03
N TYR A 88 -3.14 14.30 -3.62
CA TYR A 88 -3.16 12.89 -4.00
C TYR A 88 -2.08 12.56 -5.05
N LEU A 89 -1.92 13.41 -6.08
CA LEU A 89 -0.87 13.24 -7.10
C LEU A 89 0.53 13.36 -6.51
N ASP A 90 0.73 14.28 -5.57
CA ASP A 90 2.02 14.45 -4.89
C ASP A 90 2.41 13.17 -4.12
N TYR A 91 1.48 12.61 -3.33
CA TYR A 91 1.69 11.32 -2.66
C TYR A 91 2.00 10.19 -3.65
N TYR A 92 1.28 10.13 -4.78
CA TYR A 92 1.55 9.14 -5.81
C TYR A 92 2.98 9.25 -6.35
N HIS A 93 3.41 10.47 -6.69
CA HIS A 93 4.74 10.71 -7.22
C HIS A 93 5.84 10.36 -6.23
N ASP A 94 5.67 10.71 -4.96
CA ASP A 94 6.60 10.39 -3.87
C ASP A 94 6.72 8.87 -3.68
N ILE A 95 5.60 8.17 -3.55
CA ILE A 95 5.58 6.71 -3.40
C ILE A 95 6.21 6.03 -4.62
N ARG A 96 5.84 6.44 -5.83
CA ARG A 96 6.38 5.88 -7.08
C ARG A 96 7.89 6.07 -7.18
N SER A 97 8.38 7.28 -6.87
CA SER A 97 9.80 7.61 -6.87
C SER A 97 10.56 6.76 -5.84
N SER A 98 10.06 6.69 -4.61
CA SER A 98 10.67 5.93 -3.53
C SER A 98 10.69 4.42 -3.81
N VAL A 99 9.61 3.85 -4.37
CA VAL A 99 9.58 2.46 -4.84
C VAL A 99 10.64 2.20 -5.92
N SER A 100 10.77 3.10 -6.90
CA SER A 100 11.79 3.00 -7.96
C SER A 100 13.20 2.98 -7.38
N ASN A 101 13.49 3.91 -6.46
CA ASN A 101 14.80 4.01 -5.81
C ASN A 101 15.13 2.77 -4.97
N THR A 102 14.14 2.22 -4.26
CA THR A 102 14.27 1.00 -3.46
C THR A 102 14.51 -0.24 -4.34
N LEU A 103 13.80 -0.36 -5.47
CA LEU A 103 14.05 -1.42 -6.45
C LEU A 103 15.46 -1.35 -7.05
N SER A 104 15.91 -0.15 -7.44
CA SER A 104 17.27 0.07 -7.95
C SER A 104 18.33 -0.30 -6.92
N THR A 105 18.14 0.11 -5.66
CA THR A 105 19.06 -0.22 -4.56
C THR A 105 19.06 -1.71 -4.27
N GLY A 106 17.89 -2.35 -4.20
CA GLY A 106 17.75 -3.79 -4.01
C GLY A 106 18.47 -4.57 -5.10
N ALA A 107 18.34 -4.16 -6.37
CA ALA A 107 19.06 -4.78 -7.48
C ALA A 107 20.58 -4.68 -7.32
N SER A 108 21.10 -3.53 -6.85
CA SER A 108 22.54 -3.35 -6.59
C SER A 108 23.06 -4.21 -5.43
N LYS A 109 22.17 -4.65 -4.53
CA LYS A 109 22.49 -5.41 -3.30
C LYS A 109 22.27 -6.92 -3.42
N VAL A 110 21.86 -7.42 -4.59
CA VAL A 110 21.61 -8.86 -4.80
C VAL A 110 22.84 -9.71 -4.48
N GLY A 111 24.05 -9.27 -4.86
CA GLY A 111 25.28 -9.99 -4.55
C GLY A 111 25.55 -10.10 -3.05
N ASP A 112 25.39 -9.00 -2.32
CA ASP A 112 25.55 -8.95 -0.86
C ASP A 112 24.52 -9.88 -0.18
N MET A 113 23.27 -9.88 -0.63
CA MET A 113 22.23 -10.76 -0.11
C MET A 113 22.46 -12.24 -0.43
N ASP A 114 22.94 -12.56 -1.65
CA ASP A 114 23.27 -13.94 -2.03
C ASP A 114 24.42 -14.46 -1.18
N SER A 115 25.46 -13.64 -0.98
CA SER A 115 26.61 -13.97 -0.12
C SER A 115 26.22 -14.21 1.34
N ALA A 116 25.12 -13.60 1.80
CA ALA A 116 24.55 -13.78 3.12
C ALA A 116 23.56 -14.95 3.23
N GLY A 117 23.37 -15.73 2.17
CA GLY A 117 22.39 -16.83 2.12
C GLY A 117 20.93 -16.37 2.02
N LEU A 118 20.69 -15.11 1.65
CA LEU A 118 19.37 -14.47 1.58
C LEU A 118 18.84 -14.34 0.15
N LYS A 119 19.38 -15.09 -0.81
CA LYS A 119 18.96 -15.03 -2.23
C LYS A 119 17.45 -15.16 -2.41
N THR A 120 16.83 -16.11 -1.71
CA THR A 120 15.38 -16.34 -1.76
C THR A 120 14.62 -15.14 -1.20
N PHE A 121 15.11 -14.56 -0.11
CA PHE A 121 14.53 -13.38 0.52
C PHE A 121 14.61 -12.16 -0.39
N ALA A 122 15.76 -11.92 -1.02
CA ALA A 122 15.96 -10.89 -2.05
C ALA A 122 14.97 -11.03 -3.20
N GLY A 123 14.79 -12.25 -3.71
CA GLY A 123 13.85 -12.54 -4.78
C GLY A 123 12.38 -12.33 -4.37
N VAL A 124 12.00 -12.65 -3.13
CA VAL A 124 10.65 -12.38 -2.60
C VAL A 124 10.42 -10.87 -2.48
N ILE A 125 11.39 -10.12 -1.93
CA ILE A 125 11.29 -8.66 -1.81
C ILE A 125 11.10 -8.02 -3.19
N LEU A 126 12.00 -8.31 -4.14
CA LEU A 126 11.95 -7.68 -5.46
C LEU A 126 10.63 -7.99 -6.18
N ARG A 127 10.17 -9.25 -6.13
CA ARG A 127 8.86 -9.62 -6.70
C ARG A 127 7.71 -8.90 -6.02
N ASN A 128 7.73 -8.78 -4.70
CA ASN A 128 6.71 -8.05 -3.97
C ASN A 128 6.72 -6.57 -4.36
N PHE A 129 7.86 -5.89 -4.41
CA PHE A 129 7.90 -4.48 -4.84
C PHE A 129 7.43 -4.27 -6.27
N VAL A 130 7.82 -5.15 -7.20
CA VAL A 130 7.36 -5.07 -8.59
C VAL A 130 5.84 -5.28 -8.67
N SER A 131 5.32 -6.25 -7.92
CA SER A 131 3.88 -6.52 -7.85
C SER A 131 3.12 -5.36 -7.18
N GLU A 132 3.59 -4.88 -6.03
CA GLU A 132 3.01 -3.76 -5.29
C GLU A 132 2.97 -2.51 -6.15
N ARG A 133 4.06 -2.20 -6.88
CA ARG A 133 4.08 -1.09 -7.85
C ARG A 133 2.97 -1.23 -8.89
N ALA A 134 2.85 -2.38 -9.54
CA ALA A 134 1.87 -2.61 -10.59
C ALA A 134 0.42 -2.52 -10.07
N THR A 135 0.17 -3.08 -8.88
CA THR A 135 -1.13 -3.02 -8.22
C THR A 135 -1.49 -1.58 -7.82
N PHE A 136 -0.55 -0.84 -7.24
CA PHE A 136 -0.77 0.54 -6.83
C PHE A 136 -1.00 1.46 -8.04
N GLU A 137 -0.21 1.32 -9.10
CA GLU A 137 -0.42 2.04 -10.37
C GLU A 137 -1.80 1.76 -10.99
N THR A 138 -2.29 0.52 -10.87
CA THR A 138 -3.63 0.16 -11.37
C THR A 138 -4.72 0.83 -10.54
N PHE A 139 -4.69 0.72 -9.22
CA PHE A 139 -5.70 1.32 -8.36
C PHE A 139 -5.76 2.84 -8.48
N LEU A 140 -4.61 3.51 -8.56
CA LEU A 140 -4.57 4.97 -8.68
C LEU A 140 -5.09 5.44 -10.04
N ARG A 141 -4.82 4.71 -11.12
CA ARG A 141 -5.38 5.03 -12.45
C ARG A 141 -6.89 4.87 -12.44
N ASP A 142 -7.39 3.76 -11.90
CA ASP A 142 -8.83 3.48 -11.88
C ASP A 142 -9.57 4.53 -11.02
N GLU A 143 -8.98 4.99 -9.91
CA GLU A 143 -9.57 6.02 -9.06
C GLU A 143 -9.52 7.43 -9.70
N PHE A 144 -8.47 7.71 -10.46
CA PHE A 144 -8.38 8.92 -11.25
C PHE A 144 -9.43 8.96 -12.37
N GLU A 145 -9.65 7.84 -13.07
CA GLU A 145 -10.69 7.73 -14.11
C GLU A 145 -12.10 7.92 -13.51
N LYS A 146 -12.38 7.34 -12.34
CA LYS A 146 -13.64 7.61 -11.61
C LYS A 146 -13.79 9.08 -11.27
N THR A 147 -12.73 9.70 -10.75
CA THR A 147 -12.73 11.12 -10.39
C THR A 147 -13.07 11.98 -11.61
N LEU A 148 -12.43 11.74 -12.77
CA LEU A 148 -12.75 12.45 -14.02
C LEU A 148 -14.19 12.21 -14.51
N ALA A 149 -14.72 10.99 -14.35
CA ALA A 149 -16.08 10.65 -14.75
C ALA A 149 -17.17 11.37 -13.92
N VAL A 150 -16.82 11.90 -12.74
CA VAL A 150 -17.74 12.74 -11.93
C VAL A 150 -17.78 14.19 -12.44
N PHE A 151 -16.79 14.63 -13.22
CA PHE A 151 -16.69 16.01 -13.73
C PHE A 151 -17.09 16.18 -15.21
N VAL A 152 -17.52 15.10 -15.89
CA VAL A 152 -18.00 15.10 -17.30
C VAL A 152 -19.48 14.73 -17.34
#